data_AF-A0A841TWH2-F1
#
_entry.id   AF-A0A841TWH2-F1
#
_cell.length_a   1.000
_cell.length_b   1.000
_cell.length_c   1.000
_cell.angle_alpha   90.00
_cell.angle_beta   90.00
_cell.angle_gamma   90.00
#
_symmetry.space_group_name_H-M   'P 1'
#
loop_
_entity.id
_entity.type
_entity.pdbx_description
1 polymer ?
#
loop_
_entity_poly.entity_id
_entity_poly.type
_entity_poly.pdbx_seq_one_letter_code
_entity_poly.pdbx_strand_id
1 'polypeptide(L)'
;MRKAIFAAVALILLAGAFLAGYAARDRQGKSSEGSGDPDAVQAIQARWVREAKPPAPTVTIGGKPIEVKRGAFSWCTPSGRGQTSCQMTDAAVPKPEPVPVAGGALIETKAPEGIKEFTLTNTTGSGQEDPYVVPMEKGVYLYRIHCEWFLDQGYADFYFAVEVGE
;
A
#
# COMPACT_ATOMS: atom_id res chain seq x y z
N MET A 1 26.40 32.34 -54.49
CA MET A 1 25.18 32.95 -53.91
C MET A 1 24.05 31.94 -53.63
N ARG A 2 23.59 31.11 -54.58
CA ARG A 2 22.48 30.15 -54.34
C ARG A 2 22.69 29.19 -53.16
N LYS A 3 23.88 28.62 -52.99
CA LYS A 3 24.21 27.70 -51.87
C LYS A 3 24.14 28.37 -50.48
N ALA A 4 24.50 29.65 -50.38
CA ALA A 4 24.44 30.40 -49.13
C ALA A 4 22.98 30.73 -48.74
N ILE A 5 22.11 30.96 -49.73
CA ILE A 5 20.68 31.20 -49.52
C ILE A 5 20.01 29.91 -49.00
N PHE A 6 20.32 28.75 -49.59
CA PHE A 6 19.77 27.47 -49.09
C PHE A 6 20.23 27.13 -47.67
N ALA A 7 21.49 27.43 -47.33
CA ALA A 7 21.99 27.23 -45.96
C ALA A 7 21.30 28.16 -44.94
N ALA A 8 21.05 29.42 -45.31
CA ALA A 8 20.35 30.37 -44.45
C ALA A 8 18.87 29.97 -44.22
N VAL A 9 18.18 29.51 -45.27
CA VAL A 9 16.79 29.03 -45.16
C VAL A 9 16.72 27.77 -44.29
N ALA A 10 17.66 26.83 -44.43
CA ALA A 10 17.71 25.63 -43.60
C ALA A 10 17.91 25.95 -42.11
N LEU A 11 18.77 26.92 -41.79
CA LEU A 11 18.99 27.36 -40.41
C LEU A 11 17.74 28.03 -39.79
N ILE A 12 17.02 28.83 -40.57
CA ILE A 12 15.77 29.47 -40.12
C ILE A 12 14.69 28.42 -39.85
N LEU A 13 14.56 27.41 -40.72
CA LEU A 13 13.61 26.31 -40.52
C LEU A 13 13.95 25.46 -39.30
N LEU A 14 15.23 25.18 -39.07
CA LEU A 14 15.71 24.48 -37.87
C LEU A 14 15.42 25.28 -36.59
N ALA A 15 15.68 26.59 -36.59
CA ALA A 15 15.36 27.45 -35.45
C ALA A 15 13.84 27.54 -35.19
N GLY A 16 13.03 27.61 -36.24
CA GLY A 16 11.57 27.59 -36.14
C GLY A 16 11.03 26.28 -35.55
N ALA A 17 11.56 25.14 -35.99
CA ALA A 17 11.19 23.84 -35.44
C ALA A 17 11.59 23.69 -33.95
N PHE A 18 12.77 24.21 -33.59
CA PHE A 18 13.23 24.20 -32.19
C PHE A 18 12.38 25.08 -31.29
N LEU A 19 12.03 26.29 -31.73
CA LEU A 19 11.17 27.22 -30.99
C LEU A 19 9.73 26.71 -30.88
N ALA A 20 9.18 26.12 -31.94
CA ALA A 20 7.85 25.51 -31.91
C ALA A 20 7.79 24.31 -30.96
N GLY A 21 8.83 23.45 -30.97
CA GLY A 21 8.95 22.33 -30.02
C GLY A 21 9.08 22.80 -28.57
N TYR A 22 9.83 23.87 -28.31
CA TYR A 22 9.99 24.43 -26.96
C TYR A 22 8.68 25.06 -26.45
N ALA A 23 7.97 25.82 -27.29
CA ALA A 23 6.68 26.42 -26.92
C ALA A 23 5.55 25.38 -26.78
N ALA A 24 5.60 24.28 -27.55
CA ALA A 24 4.69 23.16 -27.37
C ALA A 24 4.92 22.43 -26.03
N ARG A 25 6.19 22.30 -25.60
CA ARG A 25 6.54 21.71 -24.30
C ARG A 25 6.03 22.54 -23.12
N ASP A 26 6.10 23.87 -23.19
CA ASP A 26 5.54 24.76 -22.14
C ASP A 26 4.00 24.70 -22.06
N ARG A 27 3.32 24.36 -23.17
CA ARG A 27 1.86 24.13 -23.17
C ARG A 27 1.49 22.72 -22.73
N GLN A 28 2.35 21.73 -22.91
CA GLN A 28 2.12 20.34 -22.52
C GLN A 28 2.54 20.05 -21.07
N GLY A 29 3.44 20.85 -20.49
CA GLY A 29 3.84 20.79 -19.08
C GLY A 29 2.77 21.25 -18.08
N LYS A 30 1.62 21.76 -18.55
CA LYS A 30 0.47 22.13 -17.70
C LYS A 30 -0.65 21.09 -17.69
N SER A 31 -0.51 19.99 -18.45
CA SER A 31 -1.62 19.06 -18.70
C SER A 31 -1.36 17.63 -18.21
N SER A 32 -0.33 17.39 -17.39
CA SER A 32 0.01 16.04 -16.93
C SER A 32 0.43 15.92 -15.46
N GLU A 33 -0.02 16.86 -14.61
CA GLU A 33 0.04 16.68 -13.15
C GLU A 33 -1.36 16.88 -12.55
N GLY A 34 -2.08 15.76 -12.43
CA GLY A 34 -3.12 15.52 -11.43
C GLY A 34 -4.16 16.61 -11.17
N SER A 35 -4.99 16.97 -12.15
CA SER A 35 -6.28 17.61 -11.86
C SER A 35 -7.37 16.54 -11.76
N GLY A 36 -7.40 15.82 -10.64
CA GLY A 36 -8.65 15.18 -10.23
C GLY A 36 -9.68 16.28 -9.98
N ASP A 37 -10.89 16.12 -10.51
CA ASP A 37 -12.02 16.98 -10.14
C ASP A 37 -12.09 17.05 -8.61
N PRO A 38 -11.95 18.24 -7.99
CA PRO A 38 -11.94 18.38 -6.54
C PRO A 38 -13.19 17.79 -5.89
N ASP A 39 -14.32 17.79 -6.59
CA ASP A 39 -15.57 17.18 -6.11
C ASP A 39 -15.47 15.65 -6.13
N ALA A 40 -14.79 15.06 -7.14
CA ALA A 40 -14.53 13.63 -7.20
C ALA A 40 -13.55 13.17 -6.11
N VAL A 41 -12.49 13.94 -5.84
CA VAL A 41 -11.55 13.67 -4.75
C VAL A 41 -12.27 13.71 -3.40
N GLN A 42 -13.14 14.70 -3.19
CA GLN A 42 -13.92 14.80 -1.96
C GLN A 42 -14.93 13.66 -1.80
N ALA A 43 -15.58 13.24 -2.88
CA ALA A 43 -16.51 12.10 -2.88
C ALA A 43 -15.81 10.77 -2.55
N ILE A 44 -14.57 10.58 -3.02
CA ILE A 44 -13.72 9.44 -2.66
C ILE A 44 -13.36 9.49 -1.18
N GLN A 45 -12.84 10.62 -0.70
CA GLN A 45 -12.45 10.82 0.70
C GLN A 45 -13.62 10.63 1.69
N ALA A 46 -14.85 10.95 1.28
CA ALA A 46 -16.03 10.74 2.12
C ALA A 46 -16.31 9.26 2.43
N ARG A 47 -15.78 8.34 1.61
CA ARG A 47 -15.95 6.88 1.76
C ARG A 47 -14.77 6.19 2.45
N TRP A 48 -13.69 6.92 2.72
CA TRP A 48 -12.54 6.39 3.45
C TRP A 48 -12.87 6.08 4.90
N VAL A 49 -12.16 5.09 5.44
CA VAL A 49 -12.22 4.74 6.86
C VAL A 49 -11.71 5.91 7.69
N ARG A 50 -12.48 6.34 8.70
CA ARG A 50 -12.18 7.51 9.54
C ARG A 50 -11.27 7.18 10.71
N GLU A 51 -10.15 6.54 10.41
CA GLU A 51 -9.12 6.18 11.40
C GLU A 51 -7.83 6.96 11.16
N ALA A 52 -7.15 7.34 12.24
CA ALA A 52 -5.89 8.08 12.14
C ALA A 52 -4.73 7.22 11.60
N LYS A 53 -4.85 5.88 11.73
CA LYS A 53 -3.90 4.88 11.27
C LYS A 53 -4.67 3.68 10.70
N PRO A 54 -4.02 2.80 9.91
CA PRO A 54 -4.69 1.61 9.39
C PRO A 54 -5.24 0.75 10.54
N PRO A 55 -6.55 0.47 10.57
CA PRO A 55 -7.14 -0.33 11.64
C PRO A 55 -6.57 -1.75 11.63
N ALA A 56 -6.34 -2.30 12.82
CA ALA A 56 -5.77 -3.63 12.96
C ALA A 56 -6.83 -4.73 12.78
N PRO A 57 -6.48 -5.86 12.14
CA PRO A 57 -7.35 -7.02 12.10
C PRO A 57 -7.47 -7.68 13.48
N THR A 58 -8.52 -8.48 13.68
CA THR A 58 -8.62 -9.34 14.86
C THR A 58 -8.16 -10.75 14.50
N VAL A 59 -7.42 -11.39 15.40
CA VAL A 59 -6.96 -12.78 15.28
C VAL A 59 -7.33 -13.54 16.56
N THR A 60 -7.92 -14.72 16.39
CA THR A 60 -8.27 -15.63 17.48
C THR A 60 -7.82 -17.04 17.13
N ILE A 61 -7.21 -17.74 18.08
CA ILE A 61 -6.76 -19.13 17.88
C ILE A 61 -7.24 -19.96 19.07
N GLY A 62 -8.06 -20.98 18.82
CA GLY A 62 -8.66 -21.78 19.89
C GLY A 62 -9.45 -20.95 20.91
N GLY A 63 -10.13 -19.90 20.45
CA GLY A 63 -10.87 -18.95 21.31
C GLY A 63 -10.02 -17.94 22.07
N LYS A 64 -8.68 -17.97 21.94
CA LYS A 64 -7.77 -17.03 22.58
C LYS A 64 -7.48 -15.84 21.64
N PRO A 65 -7.73 -14.59 22.06
CA PRO A 65 -7.37 -13.42 21.25
C PRO A 65 -5.84 -13.30 21.17
N ILE A 66 -5.35 -13.05 19.96
CA ILE A 66 -3.92 -12.87 19.67
C ILE A 66 -3.67 -11.40 19.35
N GLU A 67 -2.72 -10.79 20.05
CA GLU A 67 -2.33 -9.41 19.77
C GLU A 67 -1.53 -9.35 18.45
N VAL A 68 -1.98 -8.49 17.54
CA VAL A 68 -1.26 -8.21 16.29
C VAL A 68 -0.45 -6.92 16.42
N LYS A 69 0.81 -6.96 15.97
CA LYS A 69 1.70 -5.80 15.92
C LYS A 69 1.73 -5.23 14.51
N ARG A 70 1.42 -3.95 14.36
CA ARG A 70 1.54 -3.23 13.07
C ARG A 70 3.02 -3.08 12.71
N GLY A 71 3.38 -3.48 11.49
CA GLY A 71 4.67 -3.23 10.87
C GLY A 71 4.59 -2.04 9.91
N ALA A 72 5.05 -2.25 8.68
CA ALA A 72 5.03 -1.26 7.61
C ALA A 72 3.61 -0.84 7.27
N PHE A 73 3.41 0.44 6.93
CA PHE A 73 2.14 0.90 6.38
C PHE A 73 2.29 2.19 5.59
N SER A 74 1.31 2.43 4.72
CA SER A 74 0.97 3.73 4.13
C SER A 74 -0.48 4.04 4.43
N TRP A 75 -0.79 5.24 4.91
CA TRP A 75 -2.15 5.61 5.29
C TRP A 75 -2.45 7.07 4.99
N CYS A 76 -3.47 7.29 4.17
CA CYS A 76 -3.95 8.60 3.79
C CYS A 76 -5.21 8.97 4.58
N THR A 77 -5.22 10.21 5.06
CA THR A 77 -6.34 10.79 5.81
C THR A 77 -6.71 12.14 5.21
N PRO A 78 -7.99 12.53 5.23
CA PRO A 78 -8.40 13.85 4.78
C PRO A 78 -7.79 14.93 5.69
N SER A 79 -7.09 15.90 5.10
CA SER A 79 -6.40 16.98 5.80
C SER A 79 -7.02 18.33 5.49
N GLY A 80 -8.35 18.44 5.54
CA GLY A 80 -9.10 19.69 5.32
C GLY A 80 -8.93 20.31 3.92
N ARG A 81 -9.89 21.15 3.49
CA ARG A 81 -9.87 21.86 2.18
C ARG A 81 -9.55 20.98 0.96
N GLY A 82 -10.06 19.74 0.93
CA GLY A 82 -9.81 18.79 -0.16
C GLY A 82 -8.37 18.27 -0.26
N GLN A 83 -7.52 18.55 0.73
CA GLN A 83 -6.17 18.01 0.80
C GLN A 83 -6.16 16.64 1.49
N THR A 84 -5.14 15.85 1.16
CA THR A 84 -4.87 14.55 1.77
C THR A 84 -3.52 14.60 2.46
N SER A 85 -3.44 14.09 3.69
CA SER A 85 -2.17 13.83 4.37
C SER A 85 -1.94 12.33 4.46
N CYS A 86 -0.82 11.87 3.89
CA CYS A 86 -0.42 10.47 3.92
C CYS A 86 0.79 10.29 4.85
N GLN A 87 0.70 9.29 5.72
CA GLN A 87 1.77 8.85 6.60
C GLN A 87 2.30 7.51 6.11
N MET A 88 3.61 7.35 6.11
CA MET A 88 4.27 6.09 5.79
C MET A 88 5.29 5.73 6.86
N THR A 89 5.44 4.44 7.12
CA THR A 89 6.47 3.90 8.03
C THR A 89 7.25 2.82 7.30
N ASP A 90 8.57 2.85 7.48
CA ASP A 90 9.48 1.90 6.85
C ASP A 90 9.25 0.44 7.29
N ALA A 91 9.73 -0.49 6.45
CA ALA A 91 9.52 -1.93 6.56
C ALA A 91 10.35 -2.61 7.66
N ALA A 92 10.20 -2.17 8.91
CA ALA A 92 10.70 -2.93 10.06
C ALA A 92 9.68 -4.02 10.44
N VAL A 93 10.10 -5.29 10.34
CA VAL A 93 9.30 -6.42 10.85
C VAL A 93 9.34 -6.37 12.38
N PRO A 94 8.21 -6.15 13.06
CA PRO A 94 8.17 -6.17 14.52
C PRO A 94 8.47 -7.58 15.04
N LYS A 95 8.95 -7.68 16.28
CA LYS A 95 9.17 -8.96 16.97
C LYS A 95 8.04 -9.18 17.98
N PRO A 96 6.88 -9.72 17.57
CA PRO A 96 5.80 -10.04 18.50
C PRO A 96 6.24 -11.16 19.46
N GLU A 97 5.72 -11.12 20.68
CA GLU A 97 5.91 -12.20 21.65
C GLU A 97 5.11 -13.43 21.20
N PRO A 98 5.74 -14.63 21.11
CA PRO A 98 5.02 -15.84 20.73
C PRO A 98 3.94 -16.21 21.73
N VAL A 99 2.76 -16.53 21.22
CA VAL A 99 1.64 -17.00 22.04
C VAL A 99 1.54 -18.52 21.97
N PRO A 100 1.55 -19.25 23.09
CA PRO A 100 1.40 -20.70 23.08
C PRO A 100 -0.02 -21.09 22.63
N VAL A 101 -0.10 -22.01 21.67
CA VAL A 101 -1.34 -22.53 21.06
C VAL A 101 -1.18 -24.02 20.71
N ALA A 102 -2.29 -24.71 20.47
CA ALA A 102 -2.27 -26.09 20.00
C ALA A 102 -1.92 -26.17 18.51
N GLY A 103 -1.09 -27.14 18.13
CA GLY A 103 -0.87 -27.49 16.73
C GLY A 103 -2.17 -27.95 16.06
N GLY A 104 -2.35 -27.59 14.78
CA GLY A 104 -3.58 -27.85 14.04
C GLY A 104 -4.78 -26.98 14.41
N ALA A 105 -4.62 -26.04 15.35
CA ALA A 105 -5.69 -25.10 15.67
C ALA A 105 -6.01 -24.18 14.47
N LEU A 106 -7.30 -23.88 14.29
CA LEU A 106 -7.75 -22.92 13.28
C LEU A 106 -7.40 -21.49 13.72
N ILE A 107 -6.92 -20.70 12.78
CA ILE A 107 -6.66 -19.27 12.92
C ILE A 107 -7.87 -18.52 12.38
N GLU A 108 -8.69 -18.03 13.29
CA GLU A 108 -9.85 -17.21 12.96
C GLU A 108 -9.42 -15.75 12.83
N THR A 109 -9.74 -15.13 11.68
CA THR A 109 -9.42 -13.73 11.44
C THR A 109 -10.67 -12.92 11.13
N LYS A 110 -10.65 -11.65 11.51
CA LYS A 110 -11.65 -10.66 11.09
C LYS A 110 -10.94 -9.48 10.46
N ALA A 111 -11.22 -9.27 9.17
CA ALA A 111 -10.72 -8.12 8.43
C ALA A 111 -11.30 -6.80 8.99
N PRO A 112 -10.52 -5.71 8.98
CA PRO A 112 -11.03 -4.37 9.27
C PRO A 112 -12.07 -3.90 8.23
N GLU A 113 -12.79 -2.83 8.56
CA GLU A 113 -13.72 -2.19 7.61
C GLU A 113 -12.96 -1.57 6.42
N GLY A 114 -13.63 -1.51 5.26
CA GLY A 114 -13.11 -0.83 4.07
C GLY A 114 -12.00 -1.57 3.32
N ILE A 115 -11.76 -2.84 3.67
CA ILE A 115 -10.72 -3.67 3.07
C ILE A 115 -11.05 -4.05 1.63
N LYS A 116 -10.06 -3.88 0.75
CA LYS A 116 -10.01 -4.38 -0.62
C LYS A 116 -9.33 -5.75 -0.67
N GLU A 117 -8.20 -5.91 0.01
CA GLU A 117 -7.45 -7.16 0.05
C GLU A 117 -7.06 -7.52 1.49
N PHE A 118 -7.20 -8.80 1.82
CA PHE A 118 -6.80 -9.39 3.09
C PHE A 118 -6.09 -10.71 2.85
N THR A 119 -4.80 -10.78 3.19
CA THR A 119 -3.97 -11.97 2.94
C THR A 119 -3.21 -12.36 4.20
N LEU A 120 -3.42 -13.58 4.69
CA LEU A 120 -2.65 -14.19 5.78
C LEU A 120 -1.55 -15.08 5.19
N THR A 121 -0.33 -15.00 5.74
CA THR A 121 0.81 -15.80 5.31
C THR A 121 1.62 -16.26 6.51
N ASN A 122 1.97 -17.55 6.56
CA ASN A 122 3.01 -18.06 7.46
C ASN A 122 4.38 -17.76 6.84
N THR A 123 5.14 -16.86 7.47
CA THR A 123 6.45 -16.39 6.96
C THR A 123 7.61 -17.31 7.33
N THR A 124 7.38 -18.25 8.24
CA THR A 124 8.35 -19.25 8.72
C THR A 124 8.15 -20.63 8.09
N GLY A 125 6.98 -20.87 7.47
CA GLY A 125 6.63 -22.15 6.86
C GLY A 125 7.26 -22.37 5.47
N SER A 126 7.11 -23.58 4.95
CA SER A 126 7.55 -23.98 3.61
C SER A 126 6.75 -23.33 2.46
N GLY A 127 5.67 -22.60 2.78
CA GLY A 127 4.78 -21.94 1.81
C GLY A 127 3.78 -22.88 1.14
N GLN A 128 3.75 -24.18 1.49
CA GLN A 128 2.81 -25.16 0.95
C GLN A 128 1.64 -25.48 1.90
N GLU A 129 1.71 -25.02 3.14
CA GLU A 129 0.71 -25.26 4.18
C GLU A 129 -0.40 -24.20 4.15
N ASP A 130 -1.59 -24.58 4.59
CA ASP A 130 -2.71 -23.64 4.75
C ASP A 130 -2.34 -22.57 5.81
N PRO A 131 -2.25 -21.28 5.43
CA PRO A 131 -1.86 -20.22 6.37
C PRO A 131 -2.91 -19.97 7.45
N TYR A 132 -4.12 -20.53 7.34
CA TYR A 132 -5.18 -20.41 8.34
C TYR A 132 -5.18 -21.55 9.37
N VAL A 133 -4.20 -22.45 9.31
CA VAL A 133 -4.04 -23.53 10.29
C VAL A 133 -2.66 -23.42 10.93
N VAL A 134 -2.61 -23.57 12.26
CA VAL A 134 -1.33 -23.64 12.98
C VAL A 134 -0.63 -24.96 12.61
N PRO A 135 0.66 -24.96 12.22
CA PRO A 135 1.41 -26.18 11.96
C PRO A 135 1.33 -27.17 13.13
N MET A 136 1.34 -28.47 12.81
CA MET A 136 1.34 -29.53 13.82
C MET A 136 2.71 -29.71 14.48
N GLU A 137 3.77 -29.29 13.80
CA GLU A 137 5.12 -29.46 14.29
C GLU A 137 5.45 -28.47 15.42
N LYS A 138 6.31 -28.89 16.33
CA LYS A 138 6.78 -28.06 17.44
C LYS A 138 7.65 -26.93 16.90
N GLY A 139 7.38 -25.69 17.31
CA GLY A 139 8.16 -24.55 16.84
C GLY A 139 7.49 -23.20 17.08
N VAL A 140 8.20 -22.15 16.72
CA VAL A 140 7.68 -20.77 16.73
C VAL A 140 7.41 -20.35 15.29
N TYR A 141 6.18 -19.93 15.02
CA TYR A 141 5.72 -19.56 13.70
C TYR A 141 5.32 -18.08 13.67
N LEU A 142 5.87 -17.35 12.69
CA LEU A 142 5.58 -15.94 12.48
C LEU A 142 4.60 -15.79 11.31
N TYR A 143 3.51 -15.09 11.57
CA TYR A 143 2.49 -14.79 10.57
C TYR A 143 2.52 -13.32 10.19
N ARG A 144 2.22 -13.07 8.91
CA ARG A 144 1.98 -11.75 8.35
C ARG A 144 0.56 -11.67 7.83
N ILE A 145 -0.16 -10.63 8.18
CA ILE A 145 -1.42 -10.22 7.57
C ILE A 145 -1.15 -8.98 6.74
N HIS A 146 -1.35 -9.06 5.43
CA HIS A 146 -1.37 -7.92 4.53
C HIS A 146 -2.80 -7.41 4.38
N CYS A 147 -2.99 -6.10 4.52
CA CYS A 147 -4.26 -5.42 4.32
C CYS A 147 -4.09 -4.28 3.32
N GLU A 148 -4.96 -4.21 2.31
CA GLU A 148 -5.10 -3.08 1.40
C GLU A 148 -6.53 -2.52 1.52
N TRP A 149 -6.67 -1.19 1.56
CA TRP A 149 -7.96 -0.52 1.60
C TRP A 149 -8.35 0.03 0.22
N PHE A 150 -9.66 0.10 -0.04
CA PHE A 150 -10.18 0.67 -1.28
C PHE A 150 -9.80 2.15 -1.47
N LEU A 151 -9.94 2.61 -2.72
CA LEU A 151 -9.84 4.03 -3.09
C LEU A 151 -8.48 4.65 -2.73
N ASP A 152 -7.41 3.85 -2.86
CA ASP A 152 -6.02 4.24 -2.62
C ASP A 152 -5.79 4.85 -1.23
N GLN A 153 -6.61 4.47 -0.24
CA GLN A 153 -6.48 4.99 1.13
C GLN A 153 -5.16 4.54 1.76
N GLY A 154 -4.72 3.31 1.48
CA GLY A 154 -3.46 2.81 2.00
C GLY A 154 -3.40 1.30 2.15
N TYR A 155 -2.30 0.84 2.73
CA TYR A 155 -2.03 -0.55 3.06
C TYR A 155 -1.31 -0.66 4.41
N ALA A 156 -1.37 -1.83 5.04
CA ALA A 156 -0.62 -2.12 6.24
C ALA A 156 -0.30 -3.61 6.37
N ASP A 157 0.90 -3.89 6.89
CA ASP A 157 1.28 -5.22 7.32
C ASP A 157 1.15 -5.35 8.84
N PHE A 158 0.58 -6.46 9.30
CA PHE A 158 0.44 -6.82 10.70
C PHE A 158 1.09 -8.17 10.96
N TYR A 159 1.63 -8.36 12.16
CA TYR A 159 2.39 -9.55 12.52
C TYR A 159 1.97 -10.09 13.87
N PHE A 160 1.93 -11.41 13.99
CA PHE A 160 1.79 -12.10 15.26
C PHE A 160 2.62 -13.38 15.22
N ALA A 161 3.05 -13.86 16.39
CA ALA A 161 3.80 -15.11 16.51
C ALA A 161 3.05 -16.08 17.41
N VAL A 162 3.14 -17.36 17.08
CA VAL A 162 2.59 -18.45 17.87
C VAL A 162 3.67 -19.47 18.16
N GLU A 163 3.53 -20.17 19.28
CA GLU A 163 4.41 -21.25 19.68
C GLU A 163 3.59 -22.53 19.85
N VAL A 164 4.01 -23.59 19.15
CA VAL A 164 3.47 -24.94 19.30
C VAL A 164 4.37 -25.67 20.27
N GLY A 165 3.82 -26.01 21.43
CA GLY A 165 4.48 -26.79 22.48
C GLY A 165 4.49 -28.29 22.20
N GLU A 166 4.89 -29.09 23.19
CA GLU A 166 4.75 -30.56 23.18
C GLU A 166 3.31 -31.01 23.38
#